data_AF-A0A6C0IVQ4-F1
#
_entry.id   AF-A0A6C0IVQ4-F1
#
_cell.length_a   1.000
_cell.length_b   1.000
_cell.length_c   1.000
_cell.angle_alpha   90.00
_cell.angle_beta   90.00
_cell.angle_gamma   90.00
#
_symmetry.space_group_name_H-M   'P 1'
#
loop_
_entity.id
_entity.type
_entity.pdbx_description
1 polymer ?
#
loop_
_entity_poly.entity_id
_entity_poly.type
_entity_poly.pdbx_seq_one_letter_code
_entity_poly.pdbx_strand_id
1 'polypeptide(L)'
;MNLDNLQDTINQVASIYSGITNINTLYGKLDILTDTKIIIVNKIDKWLESIGLITAIGTLYPNKNKHLHLYMIHNNKQYINKITQLCQKLEIELTIGQ
;
A
#
# COMPACT_ATOMS: atom_id res chain seq x y z
N MET A 1 23.88 -5.22 -5.71
CA MET A 1 23.52 -5.54 -4.31
C MET A 1 22.51 -4.48 -3.90
N ASN A 2 21.21 -4.73 -3.76
CA ASN A 2 20.33 -5.85 -4.03
C ASN A 2 19.14 -5.23 -4.80
N LEU A 3 18.58 -5.87 -5.83
CA LEU A 3 17.34 -5.36 -6.40
C LEU A 3 16.28 -5.53 -5.32
N ASP A 4 15.85 -4.44 -4.70
CA ASP A 4 14.79 -4.37 -3.70
C ASP A 4 13.59 -5.18 -4.20
N ASN A 5 13.47 -6.40 -3.70
CA ASN A 5 12.48 -7.33 -4.17
C ASN A 5 11.16 -6.93 -3.52
N LEU A 6 10.33 -6.20 -4.26
CA LEU A 6 8.97 -5.85 -3.88
C LEU A 6 8.22 -7.03 -3.25
N GLN A 7 8.46 -8.26 -3.75
CA GLN A 7 7.83 -9.45 -3.20
C GLN A 7 8.30 -9.76 -1.76
N ASP A 8 9.56 -9.49 -1.43
CA ASP A 8 10.07 -9.67 -0.07
C ASP A 8 9.46 -8.63 0.87
N THR A 9 9.32 -7.38 0.44
CA THR A 9 8.60 -6.35 1.20
C THR A 9 7.13 -6.74 1.42
N ILE A 10 6.45 -7.24 0.38
CA ILE A 10 5.08 -7.75 0.49
C ILE A 10 5.02 -8.88 1.52
N ASN A 11 5.94 -9.84 1.47
CA ASN A 11 5.96 -10.98 2.40
C ASN A 11 6.22 -10.52 3.85
N GLN A 12 7.11 -9.55 4.06
CA GLN A 12 7.36 -8.97 5.39
C GLN A 12 6.12 -8.26 5.94
N VAL A 13 5.50 -7.39 5.13
CA VAL A 13 4.27 -6.69 5.53
C VAL A 13 3.13 -7.69 5.78
N ALA A 14 2.99 -8.73 4.95
CA ALA A 14 1.98 -9.76 5.13
C ALA A 14 2.17 -10.53 6.44
N SER A 15 3.41 -10.82 6.84
CA SER A 15 3.73 -11.44 8.13
C SER A 15 3.35 -10.55 9.32
N ILE A 16 3.53 -9.23 9.22
CA ILE A 16 3.14 -8.27 10.28
C ILE A 16 1.62 -8.25 10.46
N TYR A 17 0.89 -8.27 9.35
CA TYR A 17 -0.57 -8.15 9.35
C TYR A 17 -1.33 -9.48 9.31
N SER A 18 -0.63 -10.61 9.35
CA SER A 18 -1.21 -11.96 9.18
C SER A 18 -2.10 -12.06 7.94
N GLY A 19 -1.65 -11.48 6.82
CA GLY A 19 -2.41 -11.38 5.58
C GLY A 19 -2.07 -12.43 4.54
N ILE A 20 -3.02 -12.74 3.66
CA ILE A 20 -2.78 -13.53 2.44
C ILE A 20 -2.26 -12.62 1.33
N THR A 21 -1.39 -13.12 0.45
CA THR A 21 -0.73 -12.30 -0.58
C THR A 21 -1.22 -12.58 -1.99
N ASN A 22 -0.94 -11.64 -2.91
CA ASN A 22 -1.07 -11.83 -4.37
C ASN A 22 -2.49 -12.17 -4.86
N ILE A 23 -3.50 -11.45 -4.39
CA ILE A 23 -4.90 -11.68 -4.75
C ILE A 23 -5.22 -11.00 -6.08
N ASN A 24 -5.73 -11.76 -7.05
CA ASN A 24 -6.25 -11.19 -8.29
C ASN A 24 -7.65 -10.64 -8.07
N THR A 25 -7.89 -9.41 -8.53
CA THR A 25 -9.19 -8.73 -8.45
C THR A 25 -9.60 -8.20 -9.81
N LEU A 26 -10.84 -7.71 -9.94
CA LEU A 26 -11.32 -7.07 -11.16
C LEU A 26 -10.49 -5.84 -11.57
N TYR A 27 -9.92 -5.12 -10.61
CA TYR A 27 -9.21 -3.85 -10.82
C TYR A 27 -7.69 -3.99 -10.85
N GLY A 28 -7.18 -5.23 -10.79
CA GLY A 28 -5.76 -5.54 -10.74
C GLY A 28 -5.40 -6.40 -9.55
N LYS A 29 -4.13 -6.37 -9.16
CA LYS A 29 -3.59 -7.21 -8.08
C LYS A 29 -3.67 -6.48 -6.74
N LEU A 30 -4.26 -7.12 -5.75
CA LEU A 30 -4.15 -6.72 -4.34
C LEU A 30 -2.96 -7.46 -3.73
N ASP A 31 -2.04 -6.71 -3.12
CA ASP A 31 -0.82 -7.30 -2.57
C ASP A 31 -1.11 -8.11 -1.31
N ILE A 32 -1.92 -7.58 -0.39
CA ILE A 32 -2.23 -8.24 0.88
C ILE A 32 -3.70 -8.03 1.26
N LEU A 33 -4.37 -9.11 1.64
CA LEU A 33 -5.70 -9.10 2.24
C LEU A 33 -5.62 -9.63 3.67
N THR A 34 -6.19 -8.89 4.62
CA THR A 34 -6.28 -9.28 6.04
C THR A 34 -7.76 -9.31 6.46
N ASP A 35 -8.04 -9.68 7.70
CA ASP A 35 -9.39 -9.61 8.25
C ASP A 35 -9.97 -8.18 8.24
N THR A 36 -9.14 -7.17 8.45
CA THR A 36 -9.56 -5.77 8.63
C THR A 36 -9.06 -4.81 7.55
N LYS A 37 -8.11 -5.23 6.71
CA LYS A 37 -7.42 -4.33 5.77
C LYS A 37 -7.27 -4.92 4.37
N ILE A 38 -7.24 -4.03 3.39
CA ILE A 38 -6.58 -4.26 2.11
C ILE A 38 -5.30 -3.43 2.09
N ILE A 39 -4.19 -4.03 1.66
CA ILE A 39 -2.89 -3.37 1.66
C ILE A 39 -2.28 -3.42 0.26
N ILE A 40 -1.84 -2.26 -0.23
CA ILE A 40 -0.98 -2.14 -1.41
C ILE A 40 0.42 -1.74 -0.94
N VAL A 41 1.43 -2.44 -1.45
CA VAL A 41 2.85 -2.20 -1.14
C VAL A 41 3.52 -1.70 -2.41
N ASN A 42 4.14 -0.53 -2.36
CA ASN A 42 4.82 -0.01 -3.55
C ASN A 42 5.96 0.95 -3.22
N LYS A 43 6.79 1.25 -4.23
CA LYS A 43 7.79 2.29 -4.10
C LYS A 43 7.13 3.66 -3.95
N ILE A 44 7.78 4.55 -3.22
CA ILE A 44 7.24 5.87 -2.93
C ILE A 44 7.05 6.76 -4.17
N ASP A 45 7.76 6.51 -5.27
CA ASP A 45 7.55 7.18 -6.56
C ASP A 45 6.27 6.73 -7.27
N LYS A 46 5.73 5.56 -6.91
CA LYS A 46 4.49 4.97 -7.43
C LYS A 46 3.27 5.20 -6.54
N TRP A 47 3.36 6.11 -5.57
CA TRP A 47 2.30 6.36 -4.59
C TRP A 47 0.95 6.74 -5.22
N LEU A 48 0.95 7.57 -6.28
CA LEU A 48 -0.29 8.04 -6.90
C LEU A 48 -1.02 6.91 -7.65
N GLU A 49 -0.27 6.08 -8.37
CA GLU A 49 -0.79 4.85 -9.02
C GLU A 49 -1.41 3.91 -7.97
N SER A 50 -0.73 3.78 -6.82
CA SER A 50 -1.17 2.91 -5.72
C SER A 50 -2.43 3.42 -5.01
N ILE A 51 -2.60 4.75 -4.88
CA ILE A 51 -3.85 5.35 -4.39
C ILE A 51 -5.01 5.02 -5.33
N GLY A 52 -4.83 5.15 -6.64
CA GLY A 52 -5.86 4.80 -7.62
C GLY A 52 -6.28 3.34 -7.49
N LEU A 53 -5.30 2.42 -7.44
CA LEU A 53 -5.53 0.99 -7.32
C LEU A 53 -6.26 0.61 -6.01
N ILE A 54 -5.77 1.08 -4.86
CA ILE A 54 -6.38 0.72 -3.56
C ILE A 54 -7.78 1.32 -3.40
N THR A 55 -8.04 2.46 -4.03
CA THR A 55 -9.38 3.09 -4.03
C THR A 55 -10.36 2.25 -4.85
N ALA A 56 -9.96 1.79 -6.04
CA ALA A 56 -10.77 0.91 -6.87
C ALA A 56 -11.03 -0.45 -6.19
N ILE A 57 -9.97 -1.10 -5.71
CA ILE A 57 -10.08 -2.40 -5.00
C ILE A 57 -10.90 -2.27 -3.72
N GLY A 58 -10.81 -1.15 -2.99
CA GLY A 58 -11.62 -0.88 -1.79
C GLY A 58 -13.12 -1.00 -2.01
N THR A 59 -13.61 -0.75 -3.22
CA THR A 59 -15.03 -0.94 -3.57
C THR A 59 -15.49 -2.40 -3.49
N LEU A 60 -14.58 -3.37 -3.64
CA LEU A 60 -14.84 -4.80 -3.50
C LEU A 60 -14.82 -5.26 -2.03
N TYR A 61 -14.26 -4.44 -1.14
CA TYR A 61 -14.09 -4.75 0.28
C TYR A 61 -14.58 -3.60 1.17
N PRO A 62 -15.89 -3.27 1.16
CA PRO A 62 -16.44 -2.07 1.79
C PRO A 62 -16.25 -2.02 3.32
N ASN A 63 -16.02 -3.17 3.96
CA ASN A 63 -15.82 -3.28 5.41
C ASN A 63 -14.33 -3.34 5.82
N LYS A 64 -13.39 -3.13 4.89
CA LYS A 64 -11.95 -3.19 5.16
C LYS A 64 -11.31 -1.83 4.99
N ASN A 65 -10.39 -1.49 5.89
CA ASN A 65 -9.63 -0.26 5.81
C ASN A 65 -8.62 -0.34 4.65
N LYS A 66 -8.40 0.79 3.99
CA LYS A 66 -7.37 0.95 2.95
C LYS A 66 -6.05 1.27 3.63
N HIS A 67 -5.00 0.50 3.33
CA HIS A 67 -3.64 0.75 3.81
C HIS A 67 -2.66 0.80 2.65
N LEU A 68 -2.00 1.93 2.46
CA LEU A 68 -0.86 2.07 1.55
C LEU A 68 0.47 1.96 2.31
N HIS A 69 1.29 0.98 1.96
CA HIS A 69 2.65 0.84 2.45
C HIS A 69 3.64 1.27 1.37
N LEU A 70 4.30 2.41 1.58
CA LEU A 70 5.33 2.91 0.67
C LEU A 70 6.72 2.56 1.21
N TYR A 71 7.65 2.19 0.35
CA TYR A 71 9.04 1.96 0.71
C TYR A 71 10.01 2.75 -0.18
N MET A 72 11.29 2.72 0.20
CA MET A 72 12.38 3.58 -0.28
C MET A 72 12.36 4.99 0.32
N ILE A 73 13.56 5.47 0.65
CA ILE A 73 13.78 6.79 1.25
C ILE A 73 13.55 7.89 0.22
N HIS A 74 12.64 8.82 0.53
CA HIS A 74 12.54 10.10 -0.15
C HIS A 74 12.91 11.23 0.83
N ASN A 75 14.06 11.88 0.62
CA ASN A 75 14.58 12.90 1.56
C ASN A 75 13.78 14.21 1.58
N ASN A 76 12.79 14.36 0.68
CA ASN A 76 11.96 15.56 0.60
C ASN A 76 10.74 15.48 1.53
N LYS A 77 10.82 16.12 2.71
CA LYS A 77 9.72 16.18 3.68
C LYS A 77 8.44 16.81 3.13
N GLN A 78 8.54 17.83 2.26
CA GLN A 78 7.34 18.45 1.68
C GLN A 78 6.61 17.48 0.75
N TYR A 79 7.36 16.65 0.01
CA TYR A 79 6.79 15.61 -0.83
C TYR A 79 6.02 14.59 0.02
N ILE A 80 6.64 14.07 1.09
CA ILE A 80 5.99 13.16 2.04
C ILE A 80 4.72 13.77 2.63
N ASN A 81 4.78 15.03 3.08
CA ASN A 81 3.62 15.70 3.67
C ASN A 81 2.43 15.80 2.71
N LYS A 82 2.67 16.04 1.42
CA LYS A 82 1.60 16.08 0.41
C LYS A 82 0.95 14.71 0.23
N ILE A 83 1.75 13.63 0.21
CA ILE A 83 1.23 12.26 0.14
C ILE A 83 0.38 11.96 1.38
N THR A 84 0.91 12.24 2.58
CA THR A 84 0.20 12.02 3.84
C THR A 84 -1.13 12.77 3.89
N GLN A 85 -1.15 14.05 3.50
CA GLN A 85 -2.38 14.85 3.47
C GLN A 85 -3.43 14.29 2.52
N LEU A 86 -3.01 13.77 1.35
CA LEU A 86 -3.95 13.17 0.41
C LEU A 86 -4.48 11.82 0.92
N CYS A 87 -3.61 10.95 1.46
CA CYS A 87 -4.03 9.69 2.06
C CYS A 87 -5.04 9.91 3.20
N GLN A 88 -4.81 10.91 4.07
CA GLN A 88 -5.76 11.27 5.13
C GLN A 88 -7.13 11.68 4.58
N LYS A 89 -7.17 12.53 3.54
CA LYS A 89 -8.43 12.95 2.89
C LYS A 89 -9.19 11.79 2.25
N LEU A 90 -8.47 10.77 1.79
CA LEU A 90 -9.04 9.60 1.14
C LEU A 90 -9.29 8.43 2.11
N GLU A 91 -9.09 8.65 3.41
CA GLU A 91 -9.21 7.61 4.45
C GLU A 91 -8.33 6.38 4.15
N ILE A 92 -7.09 6.65 3.76
CA ILE A 92 -6.06 5.64 3.50
C ILE A 92 -5.02 5.74 4.61
N GLU A 93 -4.83 4.67 5.37
CA GLU A 93 -3.73 4.54 6.31
C GLU A 93 -2.41 4.49 5.53
N LEU A 94 -1.43 5.29 5.94
CA LEU A 94 -0.13 5.37 5.27
C LEU A 94 1.00 4.91 6.19
N THR A 95 1.85 4.02 5.70
CA THR A 95 3.14 3.68 6.32
C THR A 95 4.26 3.91 5.32
N ILE A 96 5.39 4.44 5.78
CA ILE A 96 6.60 4.63 4.98
C ILE A 96 7.72 3.81 5.62
N GLY A 97 8.07 2.69 5.00
CA GLY A 97 9.18 1.82 5.37
C GLY A 97 10.50 2.26 4.74
N GLN A 98 11.62 1.87 5.34
CA GLN A 98 12.94 1.96 4.71
C GLN A 98 13.18 0.76 3.80
#